data_AF-C2G4B0-F1
#
_entry.id   AF-C2G4B0-F1
#
_cell.length_a   1.000
_cell.length_b   1.000
_cell.length_c   1.000
_cell.angle_alpha   90.00
_cell.angle_beta   90.00
_cell.angle_gamma   90.00
#
_symmetry.space_group_name_H-M   'P 1'
#
loop_
_entity.id
_entity.type
_entity.pdbx_description
1 polymer ?
#
loop_
_entity_poly.entity_id
_entity_poly.type
_entity_poly.pdbx_seq_one_letter_code
_entity_poly.pdbx_strand_id
1 'polypeptide(L)'
;MMLSLLIGRTQVNASVLETEAPPSVIQEIQSLKFGSVLNQDKTQYADGTHGQSWWIKGTLNAEQLHKELILQIPSPHFRDASLYVYSQGKLVLVTDSNHAAKAESFARYNQFHFSTDQPVYYIKSNSTMYKGIHVVVKEENAFFRHEASQLFGIGVYYGLAVMSVIFNFVFYLIFKDRRFITYCLFQLIVFAEFFYEDGMFYFLSEGKLILEHFVVYSVPFSSSLACLFAYYFLDLRNNFRNYWKVVTPLMILSFVGLILFIIFEWKGFISVVNISSFAATLFAIALAIKQFRKDVYARFLVLTFGVILLVGIGFVLNTNFNQSWLSVFNMDTLRLVSAFEIISISFAIVFKARALQEENERCRNEINSYLNQLNELKDNLPVAKETVVLKENTIVFLKENYQLTEREMDVLMGLWEGLSNQELGEKLFISLNTVKYHVSNLYIKLDIKSRTQALKFKEKIGGLA
;
A
#
# COMPACT_ATOMS: atom_id res chain seq x y z
N MET A 1 -15.92 -10.99 -32.89
CA MET A 1 -16.39 -12.29 -33.41
C MET A 1 -16.38 -13.41 -32.35
N MET A 2 -15.61 -13.30 -31.25
CA MET A 2 -15.68 -14.22 -30.09
C MET A 2 -16.69 -13.81 -28.99
N LEU A 3 -17.46 -12.72 -29.16
CA LEU A 3 -18.46 -12.25 -28.18
C LEU A 3 -19.90 -12.66 -28.50
N SER A 4 -20.16 -13.28 -29.66
CA SER A 4 -21.51 -13.60 -30.13
C SER A 4 -21.93 -15.06 -29.91
N LEU A 5 -21.05 -15.92 -29.35
CA LEU A 5 -21.31 -17.35 -29.13
C LEU A 5 -21.71 -17.72 -27.69
N LEU A 6 -21.78 -16.73 -26.79
CA LEU A 6 -22.23 -16.92 -25.39
C LEU A 6 -23.69 -16.49 -25.17
N ILE A 7 -24.39 -16.02 -26.20
CA ILE A 7 -25.80 -15.60 -26.11
C ILE A 7 -26.71 -16.76 -26.49
N GLY A 8 -26.60 -17.86 -25.76
CA GLY A 8 -27.67 -18.86 -25.68
C GLY A 8 -28.69 -18.38 -24.67
N ARG A 9 -29.56 -17.43 -25.04
CA ARG A 9 -30.67 -16.97 -24.19
C ARG A 9 -31.69 -18.10 -24.04
N THR A 10 -31.51 -18.95 -23.03
CA THR A 10 -32.61 -19.70 -22.45
C THR A 10 -33.30 -18.79 -21.45
N GLN A 11 -34.48 -18.28 -21.79
CA GLN A 11 -35.42 -17.69 -20.82
C GLN A 11 -35.78 -18.78 -19.81
N VAL A 12 -34.99 -18.92 -18.75
CA VAL A 12 -35.43 -19.59 -17.55
C VAL A 12 -36.32 -18.57 -16.84
N ASN A 13 -37.64 -18.74 -16.98
CA ASN A 13 -38.61 -18.08 -16.12
C ASN A 13 -38.29 -18.51 -14.69
N ALA A 14 -37.46 -17.74 -13.99
CA ALA A 14 -37.29 -17.85 -12.56
C ALA A 14 -38.60 -17.38 -11.94
N SER A 15 -39.54 -18.31 -11.77
CA SER A 15 -40.74 -18.06 -10.98
C SER A 15 -40.30 -17.63 -9.58
N VAL A 16 -40.51 -16.36 -9.25
CA VAL A 16 -40.27 -15.82 -7.91
C VAL A 16 -41.04 -16.71 -6.93
N LEU A 17 -40.32 -17.32 -5.97
CA LEU A 17 -40.95 -18.13 -4.94
C LEU A 17 -41.60 -17.21 -3.91
N GLU A 18 -42.84 -16.86 -4.22
CA GLU A 18 -43.75 -16.10 -3.38
C GLU A 18 -44.37 -17.02 -2.33
N THR A 19 -43.97 -16.87 -1.07
CA THR A 19 -44.60 -17.59 0.06
C THR A 19 -45.41 -16.61 0.91
N GLU A 20 -46.62 -16.99 1.34
CA GLU A 20 -47.45 -16.13 2.19
C GLU A 20 -46.71 -15.79 3.50
N ALA A 21 -46.70 -14.51 3.87
CA ALA A 21 -45.94 -14.05 5.03
C ALA A 21 -46.49 -14.69 6.33
N PRO A 22 -45.62 -15.07 7.29
CA PRO A 22 -46.07 -15.62 8.57
C PRO A 22 -47.02 -14.64 9.30
N PRO A 23 -48.07 -15.13 9.98
CA PRO A 23 -48.99 -14.26 10.72
C PRO A 23 -48.29 -13.38 11.77
N SER A 24 -47.21 -13.87 12.36
CA SER A 24 -46.37 -13.12 13.31
C SER A 24 -45.73 -11.89 12.67
N VAL A 25 -45.32 -11.97 11.41
CA VAL A 25 -44.75 -10.84 10.66
C VAL A 25 -45.81 -9.76 10.39
N ILE A 26 -47.02 -10.18 10.01
CA ILE A 26 -48.13 -9.25 9.77
C ILE A 26 -48.50 -8.50 11.05
N GLN A 27 -48.59 -9.21 12.18
CA GLN A 27 -48.83 -8.60 13.49
C GLN A 27 -47.69 -7.65 13.91
N GLU A 28 -46.44 -8.04 13.66
CA GLU A 28 -45.28 -7.20 13.94
C GLU A 28 -45.38 -5.88 13.15
N ILE A 29 -45.57 -5.94 11.83
CA ILE A 29 -45.68 -4.74 10.96
C ILE A 29 -46.80 -3.80 11.42
N GLN A 30 -47.95 -4.34 11.84
CA GLN A 30 -49.08 -3.55 12.35
C GLN A 30 -48.77 -2.86 13.69
N SER A 31 -47.89 -3.43 14.51
CA SER A 31 -47.46 -2.88 15.81
C SER A 31 -46.39 -1.79 15.68
N LEU A 32 -45.69 -1.73 14.54
CA LEU A 32 -44.57 -0.82 14.33
C LEU A 32 -45.02 0.62 14.09
N LYS A 33 -44.32 1.55 14.73
CA LYS A 33 -44.42 2.98 14.44
C LYS A 33 -43.29 3.39 13.51
N PHE A 34 -43.61 3.53 12.24
CA PHE A 34 -42.66 3.99 11.23
C PHE A 34 -42.38 5.50 11.37
N GLY A 35 -41.15 5.84 11.75
CA GLY A 35 -40.64 7.20 11.74
C GLY A 35 -40.13 7.60 10.35
N SER A 36 -40.13 8.91 10.06
CA SER A 36 -39.53 9.44 8.83
C SER A 36 -38.01 9.27 8.85
N VAL A 37 -37.43 8.69 7.81
CA VAL A 37 -35.99 8.79 7.57
C VAL A 37 -35.69 10.22 7.13
N LEU A 38 -34.65 10.84 7.70
CA LEU A 38 -34.21 12.19 7.35
C LEU A 38 -34.00 12.30 5.82
N ASN A 39 -34.88 13.06 5.15
CA ASN A 39 -34.74 13.57 3.77
C ASN A 39 -34.59 12.53 2.64
N GLN A 40 -35.33 11.42 2.67
CA GLN A 40 -35.67 10.70 1.43
C GLN A 40 -37.18 10.45 1.39
N ASP A 41 -37.86 11.05 0.41
CA ASP A 41 -39.30 11.35 0.43
C ASP A 41 -40.26 10.14 0.48
N LYS A 42 -39.77 8.90 0.55
CA LYS A 42 -40.62 7.70 0.43
C LYS A 42 -40.25 6.51 1.31
N THR A 43 -39.18 6.59 2.09
CA THR A 43 -38.75 5.51 2.98
C THR A 43 -38.93 5.89 4.45
N GLN A 44 -39.55 5.00 5.20
CA GLN A 44 -39.80 5.13 6.63
C GLN A 44 -39.11 3.98 7.36
N TYR A 45 -38.74 4.23 8.62
CA TYR A 45 -37.99 3.29 9.43
C TYR A 45 -38.73 2.94 10.72
N ALA A 46 -38.66 1.69 11.15
CA ALA A 46 -39.07 1.28 12.49
C ALA A 46 -38.07 0.29 13.10
N ASP A 47 -37.78 0.47 14.38
CA ASP A 47 -37.09 -0.55 15.17
C ASP A 47 -38.03 -1.74 15.37
N GLY A 48 -37.55 -2.94 15.07
CA GLY A 48 -38.26 -4.18 15.32
C GLY A 48 -38.30 -4.54 16.80
N THR A 49 -38.95 -5.66 17.10
CA THR A 49 -39.06 -6.16 18.47
C THR A 49 -37.68 -6.37 19.12
N HIS A 50 -37.50 -5.85 20.34
CA HIS A 50 -36.27 -5.91 21.14
C HIS A 50 -35.00 -5.23 20.57
N GLY A 51 -35.11 -4.42 19.51
CA GLY A 51 -33.96 -3.67 18.96
C GLY A 51 -32.90 -4.54 18.27
N GLN A 52 -33.19 -5.82 18.02
CA GLN A 52 -32.33 -6.77 17.31
C GLN A 52 -32.66 -6.89 15.82
N SER A 53 -33.81 -6.36 15.40
CA SER A 53 -34.21 -6.31 14.00
C SER A 53 -34.73 -4.93 13.68
N TRP A 54 -34.75 -4.60 12.40
CA TRP A 54 -35.29 -3.34 11.94
C TRP A 54 -36.06 -3.49 10.64
N TRP A 55 -36.93 -2.52 10.40
CA TRP A 55 -37.89 -2.51 9.31
C TRP A 55 -37.75 -1.23 8.49
N ILE A 56 -37.69 -1.38 7.18
CA ILE A 56 -37.84 -0.29 6.23
C ILE A 56 -39.17 -0.47 5.50
N LYS A 57 -39.98 0.58 5.49
CA LYS A 57 -41.18 0.68 4.66
C LYS A 57 -40.91 1.68 3.55
N GLY A 58 -41.03 1.26 2.29
CA GLY A 58 -40.92 2.16 1.15
C GLY A 58 -42.23 2.29 0.39
N THR A 59 -42.36 3.39 -0.34
CA THR A 59 -43.50 3.61 -1.25
C THR A 59 -43.05 3.68 -2.71
N LEU A 60 -43.80 3.00 -3.58
CA LEU A 60 -43.58 2.95 -5.02
C LEU A 60 -44.47 3.96 -5.74
N ASN A 61 -44.04 4.39 -6.93
CA ASN A 61 -44.88 5.19 -7.82
C ASN A 61 -45.93 4.30 -8.50
N ALA A 62 -47.08 4.89 -8.85
CA ALA A 62 -48.14 4.18 -9.58
C ALA A 62 -47.65 3.54 -10.89
N GLU A 63 -46.68 4.17 -11.57
CA GLU A 63 -46.07 3.66 -12.82
C GLU A 63 -45.21 2.40 -12.64
N GLN A 64 -44.87 2.05 -11.41
CA GLN A 64 -44.05 0.88 -11.08
C GLN A 64 -44.89 -0.34 -10.71
N LEU A 65 -46.19 -0.18 -10.48
CA LEU A 65 -47.10 -1.27 -10.13
C LEU A 65 -47.26 -2.25 -11.31
N HIS A 66 -47.39 -3.53 -11.00
CA HIS A 66 -47.52 -4.64 -11.96
C HIS A 66 -46.37 -4.76 -13.00
N LYS A 67 -45.24 -4.10 -12.78
CA LYS A 67 -44.02 -4.28 -13.56
C LYS A 67 -43.04 -5.20 -12.82
N GLU A 68 -42.13 -5.80 -13.57
CA GLU A 68 -40.96 -6.49 -13.01
C GLU A 68 -39.96 -5.46 -12.46
N LEU A 69 -39.82 -5.45 -11.14
CA LEU A 69 -38.96 -4.54 -10.40
C LEU A 69 -37.78 -5.28 -9.79
N ILE A 70 -36.63 -4.60 -9.76
CA ILE A 70 -35.46 -5.00 -9.00
C ILE A 70 -35.29 -4.02 -7.84
N LEU A 71 -35.23 -4.57 -6.63
CA LEU A 71 -34.82 -3.86 -5.43
C LEU A 71 -33.42 -4.31 -5.03
N GLN A 72 -32.53 -3.34 -4.87
CA GLN A 72 -31.17 -3.57 -4.41
C GLN A 72 -30.81 -2.58 -3.29
N ILE A 73 -30.10 -3.08 -2.29
CA ILE A 73 -29.44 -2.24 -1.28
C ILE A 73 -27.94 -2.23 -1.61
N PRO A 74 -27.38 -1.13 -2.13
CA PRO A 74 -25.99 -1.06 -2.58
C PRO A 74 -25.06 -0.87 -1.38
N SER A 75 -24.93 -1.89 -0.54
CA SER A 75 -23.96 -1.91 0.55
C SER A 75 -23.52 -3.33 0.87
N PRO A 76 -22.21 -3.58 1.00
CA PRO A 76 -21.66 -4.91 1.32
C PRO A 76 -21.95 -5.32 2.76
N HIS A 77 -22.39 -4.38 3.60
CA HIS A 77 -22.67 -4.60 5.02
C HIS A 77 -24.07 -5.19 5.25
N PHE A 78 -24.86 -5.40 4.20
CA PHE A 78 -26.18 -6.04 4.28
C PHE A 78 -26.17 -7.40 3.60
N ARG A 79 -26.38 -8.47 4.38
CA ARG A 79 -26.51 -9.86 3.87
C ARG A 79 -27.91 -10.41 4.05
N ASP A 80 -28.46 -10.30 5.25
CA ASP A 80 -29.73 -10.93 5.60
C ASP A 80 -30.86 -9.90 5.59
N ALA A 81 -31.52 -9.80 4.45
CA ALA A 81 -32.73 -9.01 4.29
C ALA A 81 -33.86 -9.88 3.72
N SER A 82 -35.06 -9.68 4.23
CA SER A 82 -36.27 -10.31 3.71
C SER A 82 -37.20 -9.23 3.17
N LEU A 83 -37.61 -9.36 1.91
CA LEU A 83 -38.53 -8.45 1.25
C LEU A 83 -39.96 -8.99 1.35
N TYR A 84 -40.90 -8.14 1.75
CA TYR A 84 -42.33 -8.43 1.79
C TYR A 84 -43.09 -7.44 0.92
N VAL A 85 -43.95 -7.95 0.05
CA VAL A 85 -44.75 -7.17 -0.90
C VAL A 85 -46.18 -7.71 -0.96
N TYR A 86 -47.11 -6.94 -1.52
CA TYR A 86 -48.49 -7.38 -1.69
C TYR A 86 -48.73 -7.93 -3.09
N SER A 87 -49.19 -9.18 -3.15
CA SER A 87 -49.56 -9.90 -4.37
C SER A 87 -50.95 -10.50 -4.16
N GLN A 88 -51.90 -10.20 -5.05
CA GLN A 88 -53.29 -10.64 -4.97
C GLN A 88 -53.98 -10.33 -3.62
N GLY A 89 -53.66 -9.18 -3.04
CA GLY A 89 -54.24 -8.71 -1.76
C GLY A 89 -53.68 -9.38 -0.50
N LYS A 90 -52.71 -10.30 -0.64
CA LYS A 90 -52.01 -10.94 0.48
C LYS A 90 -50.58 -10.43 0.59
N LEU A 91 -50.05 -10.37 1.82
CA LEU A 91 -48.65 -10.06 2.05
C LEU A 91 -47.80 -11.32 1.82
N VAL A 92 -46.84 -11.21 0.93
CA VAL A 92 -46.01 -12.32 0.48
C VAL A 92 -44.55 -12.01 0.77
N LEU A 93 -43.84 -12.98 1.33
CA LEU A 93 -42.40 -13.00 1.41
C LEU A 93 -41.82 -13.30 0.02
N VAL A 94 -41.09 -12.33 -0.52
CA VAL A 94 -40.24 -12.51 -1.70
C VAL A 94 -39.01 -13.24 -1.21
N THR A 95 -39.02 -14.56 -1.37
CA THR A 95 -37.88 -15.38 -0.97
C THR A 95 -36.75 -15.10 -1.93
N ASP A 96 -35.60 -14.78 -1.35
CA ASP A 96 -34.36 -14.53 -2.05
C ASP A 96 -34.12 -15.65 -3.08
N SER A 97 -34.02 -15.27 -4.35
CA SER A 97 -33.60 -16.15 -5.43
C SER A 97 -32.15 -16.62 -5.30
N ASN A 98 -31.53 -16.47 -4.12
CA ASN A 98 -30.25 -17.05 -3.72
C ASN A 98 -30.06 -18.55 -4.04
N HIS A 99 -31.12 -19.32 -4.38
CA HIS A 99 -30.96 -20.73 -4.75
C HIS A 99 -31.46 -21.14 -6.15
N ALA A 100 -32.33 -20.40 -6.83
CA ALA A 100 -32.95 -20.86 -8.08
C ALA A 100 -32.50 -20.11 -9.35
N ALA A 101 -31.97 -18.89 -9.24
CA ALA A 101 -31.46 -18.10 -10.37
C ALA A 101 -29.91 -18.12 -10.46
N LYS A 102 -29.32 -19.24 -10.02
CA LYS A 102 -27.89 -19.45 -9.70
C LYS A 102 -26.89 -19.42 -10.88
N ALA A 103 -27.27 -18.96 -12.07
CA ALA A 103 -26.39 -19.09 -13.25
C ALA A 103 -26.05 -17.80 -14.00
N GLU A 104 -26.79 -16.68 -13.84
CA GLU A 104 -26.67 -15.57 -14.81
C GLU A 104 -26.66 -14.14 -14.23
N SER A 105 -26.74 -13.95 -12.91
CA SER A 105 -26.78 -12.60 -12.31
C SER A 105 -25.39 -12.11 -11.85
N PHE A 106 -24.72 -11.31 -12.69
CA PHE A 106 -23.52 -10.55 -12.35
C PHE A 106 -23.87 -9.35 -11.43
N ALA A 107 -24.39 -9.61 -10.24
CA ALA A 107 -24.76 -8.58 -9.26
C ALA A 107 -23.61 -8.24 -8.30
N ARG A 108 -23.48 -6.98 -7.90
CA ARG A 108 -22.50 -6.53 -6.87
C ARG A 108 -23.05 -6.56 -5.44
N TYR A 109 -24.37 -6.66 -5.30
CA TYR A 109 -25.07 -6.69 -4.02
C TYR A 109 -26.30 -7.56 -4.14
N ASN A 110 -26.89 -7.96 -3.01
CA ASN A 110 -28.10 -8.76 -3.00
C ASN A 110 -29.28 -8.04 -3.70
N GLN A 111 -30.04 -8.77 -4.52
CA GLN A 111 -31.10 -8.25 -5.38
C GLN A 111 -32.39 -9.03 -5.16
N PHE A 112 -33.51 -8.32 -5.06
CA PHE A 112 -34.84 -8.90 -4.99
C PHE A 112 -35.60 -8.57 -6.27
N HIS A 113 -36.03 -9.61 -6.98
CA HIS A 113 -36.92 -9.50 -8.13
C HIS A 113 -38.36 -9.70 -7.67
N PHE A 114 -39.25 -8.77 -7.99
CA PHE A 114 -40.65 -8.84 -7.57
C PHE A 114 -41.56 -8.01 -8.46
N SER A 115 -42.85 -8.33 -8.39
CA SER A 115 -43.95 -7.47 -8.83
C SER A 115 -44.91 -7.25 -7.65
N THR A 116 -45.69 -6.18 -7.68
CA THR A 116 -46.61 -5.87 -6.57
C THR A 116 -47.84 -5.13 -7.09
N ASP A 117 -48.98 -5.42 -6.47
CA ASP A 117 -50.25 -4.77 -6.75
C ASP A 117 -50.44 -3.50 -5.91
N GLN A 118 -49.73 -3.40 -4.78
CA GLN A 118 -49.80 -2.24 -3.88
C GLN A 118 -48.51 -1.40 -3.92
N PRO A 119 -48.62 -0.08 -3.68
CA PRO A 119 -47.49 0.83 -3.73
C PRO A 119 -46.60 0.77 -2.49
N VAL A 120 -46.63 -0.30 -1.71
CA VAL A 120 -45.91 -0.42 -0.44
C VAL A 120 -45.12 -1.71 -0.41
N TYR A 121 -43.86 -1.61 0.01
CA TYR A 121 -42.99 -2.76 0.29
C TYR A 121 -42.35 -2.63 1.68
N TYR A 122 -42.00 -3.77 2.26
CA TYR A 122 -41.33 -3.85 3.57
C TYR A 122 -40.06 -4.66 3.49
N ILE A 123 -38.98 -4.18 4.08
CA ILE A 123 -37.72 -4.90 4.23
C ILE A 123 -37.49 -5.14 5.72
N LYS A 124 -37.26 -6.40 6.10
CA LYS A 124 -36.82 -6.78 7.44
C LYS A 124 -35.35 -7.19 7.40
N SER A 125 -34.56 -6.75 8.35
CA SER A 125 -33.21 -7.28 8.55
C SER A 125 -32.87 -7.40 10.03
N ASN A 126 -32.05 -8.39 10.38
CA ASN A 126 -31.52 -8.60 11.71
C ASN A 126 -30.09 -8.04 11.86
N SER A 127 -29.51 -7.50 10.79
CA SER A 127 -28.18 -6.91 10.81
C SER A 127 -28.17 -5.56 11.53
N THR A 128 -27.00 -5.08 11.95
CA THR A 128 -26.91 -3.76 12.60
C THR A 128 -27.33 -2.67 11.63
N MET A 129 -28.32 -1.87 12.01
CA MET A 129 -28.83 -0.80 11.15
C MET A 129 -27.74 0.24 10.85
N TYR A 130 -27.52 0.53 9.58
CA TYR A 130 -26.70 1.66 9.15
C TYR A 130 -27.60 2.88 8.92
N LYS A 131 -27.30 4.01 9.55
CA LYS A 131 -28.00 5.28 9.25
C LYS A 131 -27.57 5.72 7.85
N GLY A 132 -28.52 5.89 6.93
CA GLY A 132 -28.25 6.26 5.53
C GLY A 132 -28.41 5.13 4.50
N ILE A 133 -29.18 4.08 4.80
CA ILE A 133 -29.52 3.03 3.82
C ILE A 133 -30.26 3.66 2.64
N HIS A 134 -29.64 3.60 1.46
CA HIS A 134 -30.27 3.98 0.20
C HIS A 134 -30.83 2.74 -0.47
N VAL A 135 -32.14 2.67 -0.66
CA VAL A 135 -32.78 1.56 -1.37
C VAL A 135 -32.99 1.95 -2.82
N VAL A 136 -32.45 1.17 -3.74
CA VAL A 136 -32.65 1.38 -5.18
C VAL A 136 -33.78 0.47 -5.64
N VAL A 137 -34.87 1.05 -6.12
CA VAL A 137 -35.96 0.29 -6.78
C VAL A 137 -36.15 0.82 -8.19
N LYS A 138 -35.94 -0.05 -9.18
CA LYS A 138 -36.07 0.30 -10.60
C LYS A 138 -36.71 -0.85 -11.37
N GLU A 139 -37.34 -0.52 -12.49
CA GLU A 139 -37.74 -1.52 -13.50
C GLU A 139 -36.49 -2.25 -14.00
N GLU A 140 -36.60 -3.56 -14.24
CA GLU A 140 -35.48 -4.44 -14.59
C GLU A 140 -34.56 -3.87 -15.69
N ASN A 141 -35.12 -3.43 -16.82
CA ASN A 141 -34.35 -2.83 -17.92
C ASN A 141 -33.65 -1.52 -17.52
N ALA A 142 -34.29 -0.69 -16.71
CA ALA A 142 -33.72 0.56 -16.24
C ALA A 142 -32.62 0.33 -15.18
N PHE A 143 -32.79 -0.71 -14.37
CA PHE A 143 -31.81 -1.16 -13.38
C PHE A 143 -30.52 -1.60 -14.08
N PHE A 144 -30.58 -2.52 -15.05
CA PHE A 144 -29.38 -2.99 -15.76
C PHE A 144 -28.64 -1.86 -16.50
N ARG A 145 -29.36 -0.92 -17.13
CA ARG A 145 -28.73 0.27 -17.75
C ARG A 145 -28.02 1.15 -16.72
N HIS A 146 -28.65 1.35 -15.57
CA HIS A 146 -28.06 2.13 -14.49
C HIS A 146 -26.81 1.46 -13.92
N GLU A 147 -26.90 0.15 -13.66
CA GLU A 147 -25.80 -0.65 -13.11
C GLU A 147 -24.62 -0.74 -14.09
N ALA A 148 -24.88 -0.90 -15.39
CA ALA A 148 -23.84 -0.88 -16.42
C ALA A 148 -23.09 0.47 -16.45
N SER A 149 -23.81 1.60 -16.32
CA SER A 149 -23.18 2.92 -16.25
C SER A 149 -22.33 3.10 -14.99
N GLN A 150 -22.79 2.57 -13.85
CA GLN A 150 -22.03 2.59 -12.59
C GLN A 150 -20.76 1.74 -12.69
N LEU A 151 -20.89 0.51 -13.18
CA LEU A 151 -19.76 -0.41 -13.42
C LEU A 151 -18.72 0.17 -14.36
N PHE A 152 -19.13 0.93 -15.38
CA PHE A 152 -18.20 1.61 -16.27
C PHE A 152 -17.33 2.63 -15.52
N GLY A 153 -17.92 3.51 -14.71
CA GLY A 153 -17.19 4.51 -13.92
C GLY A 153 -16.24 3.86 -12.91
N ILE A 154 -16.72 2.81 -12.24
CA ILE A 154 -15.94 1.97 -11.31
C ILE A 154 -14.76 1.31 -12.02
N GLY A 155 -14.99 0.74 -13.21
CA GLY A 155 -13.97 0.11 -14.03
C GLY A 155 -12.87 1.08 -14.47
N VAL A 156 -13.24 2.31 -14.86
CA VAL A 156 -12.27 3.37 -15.20
C VAL A 156 -11.38 3.70 -14.00
N TYR A 157 -11.97 3.89 -12.82
CA TYR A 157 -11.23 4.16 -11.59
C TYR A 157 -10.24 3.04 -11.24
N TYR A 158 -10.71 1.78 -11.22
CA TYR A 158 -9.85 0.65 -10.89
C TYR A 158 -8.77 0.39 -11.95
N GLY A 159 -9.07 0.62 -13.23
CA GLY A 159 -8.06 0.60 -14.28
C GLY A 159 -6.93 1.59 -14.00
N LEU A 160 -7.27 2.83 -13.63
CA LEU A 160 -6.31 3.87 -13.24
C LEU A 160 -5.49 3.47 -12.00
N ALA A 161 -6.15 2.94 -10.97
CA ALA A 161 -5.50 2.51 -9.74
C ALA A 161 -4.50 1.36 -9.98
N VAL A 162 -4.90 0.32 -10.73
CA VAL A 162 -4.01 -0.80 -11.08
C VAL A 162 -2.85 -0.34 -11.95
N MET A 163 -3.11 0.52 -12.94
CA MET A 163 -2.05 1.10 -13.77
C MET A 163 -1.03 1.87 -12.93
N SER A 164 -1.48 2.64 -11.95
CA SER A 164 -0.59 3.34 -11.01
C SER A 164 0.23 2.39 -10.15
N VAL A 165 -0.37 1.32 -9.62
CA VAL A 165 0.38 0.30 -8.85
C VAL A 165 1.46 -0.34 -9.71
N ILE A 166 1.13 -0.75 -10.94
CA ILE A 166 2.08 -1.34 -11.90
C ILE A 166 3.21 -0.35 -12.20
N PHE A 167 2.87 0.89 -12.55
CA PHE A 167 3.83 1.94 -12.89
C PHE A 167 4.79 2.22 -11.73
N ASN A 168 4.27 2.42 -10.52
CA ASN A 168 5.09 2.65 -9.33
C ASN A 168 5.93 1.40 -8.99
N PHE A 169 5.42 0.19 -9.19
CA PHE A 169 6.20 -1.03 -8.97
C PHE A 169 7.34 -1.18 -9.97
N VAL A 170 7.11 -0.87 -11.25
CA VAL A 170 8.17 -0.85 -12.27
C VAL A 170 9.24 0.18 -11.89
N PHE A 171 8.86 1.37 -11.43
CA PHE A 171 9.85 2.34 -10.94
C PHE A 171 10.58 1.92 -9.69
N TYR A 172 9.94 1.18 -8.80
CA TYR A 172 10.65 0.53 -7.70
C TYR A 172 11.72 -0.44 -8.23
N LEU A 173 11.43 -1.23 -9.26
CA LEU A 173 12.41 -2.14 -9.84
C LEU A 173 13.60 -1.40 -10.47
N ILE A 174 13.34 -0.26 -11.13
CA ILE A 174 14.35 0.58 -11.79
C ILE A 174 15.20 1.34 -10.77
N PHE A 175 14.56 2.12 -9.89
CA PHE A 175 15.24 3.04 -8.98
C PHE A 175 15.63 2.42 -7.64
N LYS A 176 15.03 1.27 -7.27
CA LYS A 176 15.19 0.62 -5.95
C LYS A 176 14.91 1.53 -4.77
N ASP A 177 14.06 2.55 -4.98
CA ASP A 177 13.72 3.53 -3.97
C ASP A 177 12.48 3.10 -3.16
N ARG A 178 12.61 3.13 -1.83
CA ARG A 178 11.57 2.67 -0.90
C ARG A 178 10.25 3.44 -1.03
N ARG A 179 10.27 4.68 -1.51
CA ARG A 179 9.05 5.51 -1.68
C ARG A 179 8.04 4.89 -2.62
N PHE A 180 8.52 4.23 -3.69
CA PHE A 180 7.64 3.58 -4.66
C PHE A 180 6.95 2.35 -4.07
N ILE A 181 7.69 1.46 -3.41
CA ILE A 181 7.11 0.23 -2.87
C ILE A 181 6.16 0.52 -1.70
N THR A 182 6.47 1.50 -0.85
CA THR A 182 5.57 1.87 0.26
C THR A 182 4.27 2.47 -0.25
N TYR A 183 4.33 3.26 -1.34
CA TYR A 183 3.14 3.77 -2.00
C TYR A 183 2.33 2.67 -2.71
N CYS A 184 2.98 1.75 -3.43
CA CYS A 184 2.29 0.61 -4.04
C CYS A 184 1.50 -0.22 -3.02
N LEU A 185 2.13 -0.54 -1.88
CA LEU A 185 1.49 -1.31 -0.82
C LEU A 185 0.33 -0.53 -0.19
N PHE A 186 0.51 0.76 0.10
CA PHE A 186 -0.56 1.63 0.59
C PHE A 186 -1.74 1.64 -0.39
N GLN A 187 -1.46 1.84 -1.67
CA GLN A 187 -2.45 1.90 -2.74
C GLN A 187 -3.23 0.58 -2.89
N LEU A 188 -2.58 -0.57 -2.71
CA LEU A 188 -3.24 -1.86 -2.77
C LEU A 188 -4.25 -2.07 -1.63
N ILE A 189 -3.95 -1.58 -0.42
CA ILE A 189 -4.90 -1.66 0.69
C ILE A 189 -6.07 -0.73 0.47
N VAL A 190 -5.81 0.53 0.08
CA VAL A 190 -6.89 1.49 -0.25
C VAL A 190 -7.73 0.96 -1.41
N PHE A 191 -7.11 0.38 -2.44
CA PHE A 191 -7.81 -0.29 -3.53
C PHE A 191 -8.76 -1.37 -3.01
N ALA A 192 -8.28 -2.24 -2.10
CA ALA A 192 -9.11 -3.29 -1.52
C ALA A 192 -10.26 -2.75 -0.66
N GLU A 193 -10.04 -1.66 0.09
CA GLU A 193 -11.09 -0.96 0.86
C GLU A 193 -12.20 -0.45 -0.07
N PHE A 194 -11.85 0.25 -1.16
CA PHE A 194 -12.85 0.70 -2.15
C PHE A 194 -13.51 -0.48 -2.87
N PHE A 195 -12.76 -1.53 -3.21
CA PHE A 195 -13.27 -2.73 -3.87
C PHE A 195 -14.31 -3.46 -3.01
N TYR A 196 -14.13 -3.43 -1.69
CA TYR A 196 -15.10 -3.93 -0.74
C TYR A 196 -16.36 -3.06 -0.69
N GLU A 197 -16.22 -1.75 -0.53
CA GLU A 197 -17.37 -0.82 -0.47
C GLU A 197 -18.21 -0.84 -1.75
N ASP A 198 -17.57 -1.03 -2.91
CA ASP A 198 -18.25 -1.14 -4.21
C ASP A 198 -18.91 -2.52 -4.45
N GLY A 199 -18.87 -3.44 -3.48
CA GLY A 199 -19.50 -4.76 -3.56
C GLY A 199 -18.80 -5.71 -4.52
N MET A 200 -17.61 -5.38 -4.99
CA MET A 200 -16.93 -6.15 -6.03
C MET A 200 -16.42 -7.51 -5.53
N PHE A 201 -16.22 -7.67 -4.21
CA PHE A 201 -16.00 -9.01 -3.63
C PHE A 201 -17.23 -9.91 -3.74
N TYR A 202 -18.45 -9.35 -3.62
CA TYR A 202 -19.68 -10.12 -3.87
C TYR A 202 -19.69 -10.57 -5.33
N PHE A 203 -19.39 -9.66 -6.26
CA PHE A 203 -19.34 -9.92 -7.70
C PHE A 203 -18.37 -11.05 -8.09
N LEU A 204 -17.20 -11.14 -7.45
CA LEU A 204 -16.20 -12.17 -7.76
C LEU A 204 -16.45 -13.53 -7.09
N SER A 205 -17.18 -13.55 -5.97
CA SER A 205 -17.26 -14.73 -5.10
C SER A 205 -18.67 -15.18 -4.76
N GLU A 206 -19.68 -14.55 -5.37
CA GLU A 206 -21.10 -14.77 -5.06
C GLU A 206 -21.37 -14.62 -3.56
N GLY A 207 -20.72 -13.63 -2.93
CA GLY A 207 -20.84 -13.35 -1.50
C GLY A 207 -20.04 -14.24 -0.54
N LYS A 208 -19.29 -15.25 -1.03
CA LYS A 208 -18.49 -16.15 -0.18
C LYS A 208 -17.27 -15.47 0.46
N LEU A 209 -16.63 -14.53 -0.22
CA LEU A 209 -15.40 -13.86 0.25
C LEU A 209 -15.65 -12.56 1.03
N ILE A 210 -16.90 -12.25 1.38
CA ILE A 210 -17.19 -11.04 2.17
C ILE A 210 -16.87 -11.32 3.63
N LEU A 211 -15.87 -10.59 4.14
CA LEU A 211 -15.50 -10.58 5.55
C LEU A 211 -16.29 -9.50 6.28
N GLU A 212 -17.07 -9.92 7.27
CA GLU A 212 -17.76 -9.02 8.19
C GLU A 212 -16.69 -8.19 8.91
N HIS A 213 -16.71 -6.87 8.69
CA HIS A 213 -15.71 -5.90 9.17
C HIS A 213 -14.36 -5.86 8.42
N PHE A 214 -14.31 -6.24 7.14
CA PHE A 214 -13.11 -6.08 6.30
C PHE A 214 -12.42 -4.69 6.41
N VAL A 215 -13.22 -3.63 6.39
CA VAL A 215 -12.71 -2.24 6.51
C VAL A 215 -12.02 -2.02 7.86
N VAL A 216 -12.56 -2.56 8.95
CA VAL A 216 -11.93 -2.45 10.29
C VAL A 216 -10.58 -3.19 10.31
N TYR A 217 -10.50 -4.36 9.65
CA TYR A 217 -9.26 -5.11 9.55
C TYR A 217 -8.18 -4.40 8.74
N SER A 218 -8.54 -3.63 7.72
CA SER A 218 -7.59 -2.95 6.82
C SER A 218 -7.07 -1.61 7.36
N VAL A 219 -7.87 -0.87 8.15
CA VAL A 219 -7.53 0.48 8.65
C VAL A 219 -6.16 0.58 9.39
N PRO A 220 -5.78 -0.33 10.31
CA PRO A 220 -4.45 -0.30 10.92
C PRO A 220 -3.32 -0.46 9.89
N PHE A 221 -3.52 -1.28 8.86
CA PHE A 221 -2.50 -1.52 7.84
C PHE A 221 -2.36 -0.33 6.89
N SER A 222 -3.48 0.24 6.41
CA SER A 222 -3.47 1.41 5.53
C SER A 222 -2.87 2.63 6.23
N SER A 223 -3.24 2.91 7.48
CA SER A 223 -2.66 4.01 8.27
C SER A 223 -1.16 3.83 8.55
N SER A 224 -0.72 2.60 8.84
CA SER A 224 0.69 2.27 9.05
C SER A 224 1.52 2.49 7.79
N LEU A 225 1.02 2.04 6.64
CA LEU A 225 1.68 2.24 5.35
C LEU A 225 1.67 3.71 4.92
N ALA A 226 0.60 4.45 5.19
CA ALA A 226 0.55 5.89 4.95
C ALA A 226 1.61 6.64 5.77
N CYS A 227 1.77 6.30 7.06
CA CYS A 227 2.81 6.85 7.91
C CYS A 227 4.22 6.46 7.43
N LEU A 228 4.41 5.22 6.98
CA LEU A 228 5.68 4.77 6.43
C LEU A 228 6.01 5.48 5.10
N PHE A 229 5.01 5.66 4.25
CA PHE A 229 5.13 6.43 3.01
C PHE A 229 5.52 7.88 3.31
N ALA A 230 4.81 8.57 4.22
CA ALA A 230 5.13 9.94 4.61
C ALA A 230 6.54 10.07 5.19
N TYR A 231 7.02 9.09 5.97
CA TYR A 231 8.37 9.05 6.50
C TYR A 231 9.44 9.09 5.42
N TYR A 232 9.33 8.23 4.41
CA TYR A 232 10.28 8.20 3.29
C TYR A 232 10.08 9.36 2.32
N PHE A 233 8.83 9.75 2.06
CA PHE A 233 8.51 10.79 1.10
C PHE A 233 8.94 12.18 1.58
N LEU A 234 8.86 12.48 2.89
CA LEU A 234 9.29 13.76 3.46
C LEU A 234 10.71 13.74 4.04
N ASP A 235 11.44 12.64 3.88
CA ASP A 235 12.77 12.42 4.47
C ASP A 235 12.85 12.79 5.96
N LEU A 236 11.87 12.30 6.73
CA LEU A 236 11.71 12.66 8.15
C LEU A 236 12.85 12.15 9.02
N ARG A 237 13.68 11.22 8.52
CA ARG A 237 14.88 10.76 9.23
C ARG A 237 15.81 11.92 9.56
N ASN A 238 15.99 12.82 8.60
CA ASN A 238 16.92 13.94 8.70
C ASN A 238 16.27 15.15 9.38
N ASN A 239 14.97 15.38 9.14
CA ASN A 239 14.27 16.56 9.64
C ASN A 239 13.63 16.37 11.03
N PHE A 240 13.23 15.15 11.40
CA PHE A 240 12.46 14.86 12.62
C PHE A 240 12.84 13.53 13.28
N ARG A 241 13.95 13.54 14.04
CA ARG A 241 14.48 12.35 14.75
C ARG A 241 13.49 11.67 15.72
N ASN A 242 12.49 12.39 16.22
CA ASN A 242 11.49 11.85 17.17
C ASN A 242 10.21 11.32 16.50
N TYR A 243 10.13 11.25 15.16
CA TYR A 243 8.94 10.79 14.44
C TYR A 243 8.37 9.46 14.98
N TRP A 244 9.23 8.44 15.05
CA TRP A 244 8.84 7.11 15.50
C TRP A 244 8.45 7.04 16.98
N LYS A 245 8.82 8.03 17.81
CA LYS A 245 8.37 8.06 19.21
C LYS A 245 6.88 8.37 19.34
N VAL A 246 6.28 9.02 18.34
CA VAL A 246 4.85 9.37 18.33
C VAL A 246 4.05 8.36 17.51
N VAL A 247 4.55 7.97 16.33
CA VAL A 247 3.80 7.09 15.43
C VAL A 247 3.76 5.64 15.90
N THR A 248 4.86 5.10 16.44
CA THR A 248 4.91 3.71 16.91
C THR A 248 3.88 3.40 17.99
N PRO A 249 3.71 4.19 19.08
CA PRO A 249 2.68 3.88 20.08
C PRO A 249 1.25 3.97 19.52
N LEU A 250 0.98 4.89 18.58
CA LEU A 250 -0.33 4.97 17.94
C LEU A 250 -0.62 3.73 17.06
N MET A 251 0.38 3.26 16.31
CA MET A 251 0.27 2.03 15.53
C MET A 251 0.10 0.80 16.43
N ILE A 252 0.86 0.70 17.53
CA ILE A 252 0.69 -0.39 18.48
C ILE A 252 -0.73 -0.36 19.06
N LEU A 253 -1.23 0.82 19.42
CA LEU A 253 -2.59 0.99 19.93
C LEU A 253 -3.65 0.55 18.89
N SER A 254 -3.48 0.87 17.61
CA SER A 254 -4.41 0.43 16.56
C SER A 254 -4.39 -1.09 16.36
N PHE A 255 -3.20 -1.72 16.37
CA PHE A 255 -3.10 -3.18 16.25
C PHE A 255 -3.60 -3.93 17.49
N VAL A 256 -3.32 -3.42 18.69
CA VAL A 256 -3.86 -3.98 19.94
C VAL A 256 -5.39 -3.84 19.97
N GLY A 257 -5.92 -2.69 19.59
CA GLY A 257 -7.36 -2.48 19.44
C GLY A 257 -7.99 -3.48 18.47
N LEU A 258 -7.32 -3.77 17.35
CA LEU A 258 -7.79 -4.77 16.39
C LEU A 258 -7.81 -6.17 16.97
N ILE A 259 -6.74 -6.58 17.66
CA ILE A 259 -6.66 -7.90 18.30
C ILE A 259 -7.75 -8.05 19.36
N LEU A 260 -7.97 -7.01 20.17
CA LEU A 260 -9.02 -7.00 21.19
C LEU A 260 -10.42 -7.02 20.56
N PHE A 261 -10.63 -6.34 19.43
CA PHE A 261 -11.88 -6.43 18.68
C PHE A 261 -12.15 -7.86 18.21
N ILE A 262 -11.13 -8.55 17.66
CA ILE A 262 -11.27 -9.94 17.20
C ILE A 262 -11.59 -10.91 18.35
N ILE A 263 -11.06 -10.67 19.55
CA ILE A 263 -11.25 -11.56 20.71
C ILE A 263 -12.60 -11.32 21.41
N PHE A 264 -12.97 -10.05 21.59
CA PHE A 264 -14.11 -9.67 22.44
C PHE A 264 -15.34 -9.21 21.66
N GLU A 265 -15.21 -8.97 20.35
CA GLU A 265 -16.26 -8.47 19.45
C GLU A 265 -16.96 -7.18 19.94
N TRP A 266 -16.33 -6.47 20.88
CA TRP A 266 -16.89 -5.26 21.44
C TRP A 266 -16.62 -4.06 20.53
N LYS A 267 -17.69 -3.42 20.05
CA LYS A 267 -17.63 -2.29 19.11
C LYS A 267 -16.80 -1.09 19.61
N GLY A 268 -16.61 -0.94 20.91
CA GLY A 268 -15.74 0.11 21.46
C GLY A 268 -14.29 -0.01 20.99
N PHE A 269 -13.80 -1.22 20.70
CA PHE A 269 -12.47 -1.42 20.14
C PHE A 269 -12.34 -0.90 18.70
N ILE A 270 -13.42 -0.92 17.89
CA ILE A 270 -13.44 -0.31 16.55
C ILE A 270 -13.16 1.20 16.66
N SER A 271 -13.76 1.87 17.64
CA SER A 271 -13.51 3.30 17.89
C SER A 271 -12.04 3.56 18.25
N VAL A 272 -11.43 2.70 19.08
CA VAL A 272 -10.00 2.80 19.42
C VAL A 272 -9.11 2.64 18.19
N VAL A 273 -9.41 1.64 17.34
CA VAL A 273 -8.71 1.41 16.07
C VAL A 273 -8.78 2.64 15.16
N ASN A 274 -9.98 3.17 14.94
CA ASN A 274 -10.18 4.31 14.06
C ASN A 274 -9.49 5.57 14.60
N ILE A 275 -9.71 5.91 15.88
CA ILE A 275 -9.15 7.14 16.48
C ILE A 275 -7.62 7.11 16.44
N SER A 276 -6.99 6.00 16.80
CA SER A 276 -5.53 5.87 16.79
C SER A 276 -4.95 5.93 15.37
N SER A 277 -5.60 5.29 14.39
CA SER A 277 -5.19 5.29 12.99
C SER A 277 -5.31 6.68 12.34
N PHE A 278 -6.42 7.39 12.62
CA PHE A 278 -6.61 8.78 12.18
C PHE A 278 -5.62 9.73 12.87
N ALA A 279 -5.36 9.57 14.16
CA ALA A 279 -4.38 10.40 14.87
C ALA A 279 -2.96 10.25 14.29
N ALA A 280 -2.55 9.04 13.92
CA ALA A 280 -1.25 8.78 13.31
C ALA A 280 -1.11 9.46 11.94
N THR A 281 -2.14 9.34 11.09
CA THR A 281 -2.15 9.97 9.76
C THR A 281 -2.25 11.50 9.83
N LEU A 282 -3.06 12.05 10.73
CA LEU A 282 -3.11 13.51 10.98
C LEU A 282 -1.77 14.06 11.46
N PHE A 283 -1.05 13.32 12.31
CA PHE A 283 0.29 13.71 12.74
C PHE A 283 1.28 13.77 11.56
N ALA A 284 1.22 12.79 10.65
CA ALA A 284 2.03 12.80 9.43
C ALA A 284 1.72 14.02 8.53
N ILE A 285 0.44 14.36 8.36
CA ILE A 285 0.01 15.56 7.62
C ILE A 285 0.49 16.84 8.33
N ALA A 286 0.42 16.92 9.65
CA ALA A 286 0.90 18.07 10.41
C ALA A 286 2.41 18.31 10.21
N LEU A 287 3.21 17.24 10.12
CA LEU A 287 4.63 17.35 9.78
C LEU A 287 4.88 17.78 8.34
N ALA A 288 4.01 17.38 7.41
CA ALA A 288 4.03 17.86 6.03
C ALA A 288 3.73 19.36 5.96
N ILE A 289 2.72 19.83 6.69
CA ILE A 289 2.37 21.26 6.81
C ILE A 289 3.55 22.07 7.38
N LYS A 290 4.23 21.55 8.41
CA LYS A 290 5.41 22.21 8.98
C LYS A 290 6.56 22.37 7.96
N GLN A 291 6.66 21.47 6.99
CA GLN A 291 7.69 21.51 5.93
C GLN A 291 7.22 22.22 4.65
N PHE A 292 5.96 22.64 4.56
CA PHE A 292 5.33 23.17 3.37
C PHE A 292 6.10 24.33 2.70
N ARG A 293 6.69 25.23 3.50
CA ARG A 293 7.47 26.36 2.96
C ARG A 293 8.85 25.94 2.46
N LYS A 294 9.47 24.92 3.06
CA LYS A 294 10.86 24.53 2.84
C LYS A 294 11.02 23.48 1.75
N ASP A 295 10.12 22.50 1.71
CA ASP A 295 10.18 21.39 0.78
C ASP A 295 9.02 21.48 -0.23
N VAL A 296 9.36 21.56 -1.52
CA VAL A 296 8.39 21.54 -2.63
C VAL A 296 7.59 20.24 -2.61
N TYR A 297 8.21 19.12 -2.25
CA TYR A 297 7.56 17.80 -2.19
C TYR A 297 6.53 17.75 -1.06
N ALA A 298 6.77 18.42 0.06
CA ALA A 298 5.80 18.52 1.15
C ALA A 298 4.51 19.25 0.70
N ARG A 299 4.61 20.19 -0.25
CA ARG A 299 3.44 20.89 -0.80
C ARG A 299 2.52 19.95 -1.57
N PHE A 300 3.09 19.06 -2.38
CA PHE A 300 2.31 18.05 -3.10
C PHE A 300 1.51 17.18 -2.13
N LEU A 301 2.16 16.66 -1.08
CA LEU A 301 1.51 15.80 -0.10
C LEU A 301 0.37 16.53 0.63
N VAL A 302 0.60 17.77 1.08
CA VAL A 302 -0.44 18.56 1.78
C VAL A 302 -1.62 18.88 0.86
N LEU A 303 -1.38 19.21 -0.41
CA LEU A 303 -2.45 19.54 -1.35
C LEU A 303 -3.28 18.30 -1.70
N THR A 304 -2.66 17.16 -2.01
CA THR A 304 -3.39 15.96 -2.42
C THR A 304 -4.13 15.32 -1.24
N PHE A 305 -3.44 15.06 -0.12
CA PHE A 305 -4.06 14.46 1.06
C PHE A 305 -4.98 15.44 1.79
N GLY A 306 -4.79 16.76 1.64
CA GLY A 306 -5.70 17.76 2.16
C GLY A 306 -7.07 17.73 1.48
N VAL A 307 -7.09 17.60 0.15
CA VAL A 307 -8.34 17.52 -0.62
C VAL A 307 -9.09 16.23 -0.32
N ILE A 308 -8.42 15.07 -0.29
CA ILE A 308 -9.10 13.80 0.00
C ILE A 308 -9.65 13.76 1.44
N LEU A 309 -8.94 14.36 2.40
CA LEU A 309 -9.42 14.48 3.79
C LEU A 309 -10.64 15.40 3.90
N LEU A 310 -10.65 16.54 3.20
CA LEU A 310 -11.80 17.45 3.17
C LEU A 310 -13.03 16.75 2.57
N VAL A 311 -12.85 16.06 1.45
CA VAL A 311 -13.93 15.33 0.77
C VAL A 311 -14.42 14.15 1.62
N GLY A 312 -13.51 13.45 2.32
CA GLY A 312 -13.87 12.41 3.28
C GLY A 312 -14.70 12.92 4.46
N ILE A 313 -14.34 14.09 5.02
CA ILE A 313 -15.16 14.75 6.06
C ILE A 313 -16.53 15.12 5.48
N GLY A 314 -16.56 15.70 4.28
CA GLY A 314 -17.81 16.02 3.58
C GLY A 314 -18.69 14.78 3.37
N PHE A 315 -18.10 13.64 3.03
CA PHE A 315 -18.81 12.37 2.85
C PHE A 315 -19.43 11.88 4.16
N VAL A 316 -18.67 11.91 5.27
CA VAL A 316 -19.19 11.56 6.59
C VAL A 316 -20.33 12.49 7.01
N LEU A 317 -20.21 13.79 6.73
CA LEU A 317 -21.27 14.76 6.99
C LEU A 317 -22.51 14.47 6.13
N ASN A 318 -22.33 14.14 4.84
CA ASN A 318 -23.41 13.79 3.95
C ASN A 318 -24.19 12.57 4.46
N THR A 319 -23.49 11.50 4.86
CA THR A 319 -24.11 10.28 5.39
C THR A 319 -24.88 10.51 6.70
N ASN A 320 -24.43 11.44 7.55
CA ASN A 320 -25.05 11.70 8.85
C ASN A 320 -26.17 12.76 8.81
N PHE A 321 -26.01 13.83 8.03
CA PHE A 321 -26.92 14.97 8.02
C PHE A 321 -27.82 15.02 6.77
N ASN A 322 -27.45 14.33 5.69
CA ASN A 322 -28.19 14.16 4.44
C ASN A 322 -28.84 15.46 3.90
N GLN A 323 -28.01 16.51 3.79
CA GLN A 323 -28.41 17.82 3.26
C GLN A 323 -28.12 17.90 1.75
N SER A 324 -28.98 18.58 0.98
CA SER A 324 -28.85 18.64 -0.48
C SER A 324 -27.51 19.21 -0.95
N TRP A 325 -26.96 20.21 -0.26
CA TRP A 325 -25.66 20.78 -0.57
C TRP A 325 -24.48 19.84 -0.26
N LEU A 326 -24.68 18.85 0.62
CA LEU A 326 -23.69 17.81 0.93
C LEU A 326 -23.74 16.63 -0.04
N SER A 327 -24.77 16.52 -0.88
CA SER A 327 -24.94 15.41 -1.84
C SER A 327 -23.79 15.26 -2.83
N VAL A 328 -23.02 16.33 -3.05
CA VAL A 328 -21.80 16.33 -3.87
C VAL A 328 -20.72 15.43 -3.25
N PHE A 329 -20.71 15.24 -1.93
CA PHE A 329 -19.79 14.34 -1.24
C PHE A 329 -20.35 12.92 -1.20
N ASN A 330 -20.31 12.25 -2.35
CA ASN A 330 -20.70 10.85 -2.51
C ASN A 330 -19.49 9.98 -2.88
N MET A 331 -19.71 8.67 -3.09
CA MET A 331 -18.63 7.74 -3.46
C MET A 331 -18.01 8.04 -4.83
N ASP A 332 -18.78 8.58 -5.78
CA ASP A 332 -18.25 9.00 -7.09
C ASP A 332 -17.20 10.11 -6.94
N THR A 333 -17.51 11.12 -6.12
CA THR A 333 -16.59 12.23 -5.83
C THR A 333 -15.34 11.74 -5.10
N LEU A 334 -15.49 10.82 -4.14
CA LEU A 334 -14.34 10.22 -3.46
C LEU A 334 -13.42 9.48 -4.45
N ARG A 335 -13.97 8.69 -5.38
CA ARG A 335 -13.20 7.99 -6.43
C ARG A 335 -12.50 8.95 -7.39
N LEU A 336 -13.19 10.03 -7.78
CA LEU A 336 -12.60 11.03 -8.66
C LEU A 336 -11.40 11.70 -7.97
N VAL A 337 -11.57 12.11 -6.71
CA VAL A 337 -10.51 12.76 -5.93
C VAL A 337 -9.34 11.81 -5.66
N SER A 338 -9.62 10.53 -5.36
CA SER A 338 -8.56 9.54 -5.22
C SER A 338 -7.84 9.26 -6.54
N ALA A 339 -8.53 9.25 -7.69
CA ALA A 339 -7.86 9.14 -9.00
C ALA A 339 -6.87 10.30 -9.23
N PHE A 340 -7.26 11.53 -8.89
CA PHE A 340 -6.36 12.69 -8.96
C PHE A 340 -5.20 12.60 -7.97
N GLU A 341 -5.45 12.12 -6.75
CA GLU A 341 -4.41 11.88 -5.75
C GLU A 341 -3.39 10.85 -6.26
N ILE A 342 -3.87 9.74 -6.81
CA ILE A 342 -3.05 8.67 -7.40
C ILE A 342 -2.09 9.19 -8.45
N ILE A 343 -2.63 9.96 -9.41
CA ILE A 343 -1.83 10.55 -10.48
C ILE A 343 -0.83 11.54 -9.90
N SER A 344 -1.29 12.46 -9.05
CA SER A 344 -0.47 13.54 -8.49
C SER A 344 0.68 13.02 -7.63
N ILE A 345 0.43 12.04 -6.76
CA ILE A 345 1.46 11.43 -5.91
C ILE A 345 2.43 10.60 -6.74
N SER A 346 1.96 9.83 -7.72
CA SER A 346 2.85 9.05 -8.60
C SER A 346 3.83 9.97 -9.35
N PHE A 347 3.35 11.10 -9.88
CA PHE A 347 4.21 12.12 -10.48
C PHE A 347 5.17 12.75 -9.46
N ALA A 348 4.69 13.08 -8.26
CA ALA A 348 5.53 13.69 -7.23
C ALA A 348 6.65 12.75 -6.75
N ILE A 349 6.40 11.45 -6.64
CA ILE A 349 7.42 10.45 -6.28
C ILE A 349 8.48 10.39 -7.39
N VAL A 350 8.08 10.28 -8.66
CA VAL A 350 9.01 10.23 -9.79
C VAL A 350 9.85 11.51 -9.87
N PHE A 351 9.23 12.68 -9.71
CA PHE A 351 9.93 13.96 -9.72
C PHE A 351 10.96 14.03 -8.58
N LYS A 352 10.58 13.63 -7.36
CA LYS A 352 11.50 13.57 -6.22
C LYS A 352 12.62 12.54 -6.42
N ALA A 353 12.34 11.41 -7.07
CA ALA A 353 13.34 10.39 -7.35
C ALA A 353 14.40 10.89 -8.33
N ARG A 354 13.99 11.52 -9.43
CA ARG A 354 14.90 12.10 -10.42
C ARG A 354 15.78 13.20 -9.83
N ALA A 355 15.19 14.14 -9.08
CA ALA A 355 15.94 15.22 -8.45
C ALA A 355 17.05 14.70 -7.50
N LEU A 356 16.73 13.68 -6.68
CA LEU A 356 17.73 13.07 -5.80
C LEU A 356 18.80 12.29 -6.56
N GLN A 357 18.45 11.67 -7.69
CA GLN A 357 19.43 10.99 -8.53
C GLN A 357 20.39 11.98 -9.19
N GLU A 358 19.89 13.10 -9.71
CA GLU A 358 20.71 14.18 -10.27
C GLU A 358 21.69 14.75 -9.24
N GLU A 359 21.24 14.96 -7.99
CA GLU A 359 22.09 15.42 -6.89
C GLU A 359 23.18 14.38 -6.56
N ASN A 360 22.83 13.10 -6.49
CA ASN A 360 23.79 12.02 -6.24
C ASN A 360 24.82 11.88 -7.37
N GLU A 361 24.41 12.04 -8.63
CA GLU A 361 25.31 12.03 -9.78
C GLU A 361 26.27 13.21 -9.74
N ARG A 362 25.80 14.41 -9.35
CA ARG A 362 26.67 15.58 -9.14
C ARG A 362 27.71 15.33 -8.05
N CYS A 363 27.28 14.87 -6.86
CA CYS A 363 28.19 14.53 -5.78
C CYS A 363 29.23 13.47 -6.20
N ARG A 364 28.82 12.45 -6.96
CA ARG A 364 29.74 11.43 -7.48
C ARG A 364 30.75 12.04 -8.45
N ASN A 365 30.33 12.95 -9.33
CA ASN A 365 31.24 13.63 -10.25
C ASN A 365 32.23 14.54 -9.53
N GLU A 366 31.80 15.27 -8.50
CA GLU A 366 32.68 16.07 -7.64
C GLU A 366 33.71 15.19 -6.91
N ILE A 367 33.29 14.08 -6.32
CA ILE A 367 34.19 13.12 -5.67
C ILE A 367 35.23 12.60 -6.67
N ASN A 368 34.81 12.20 -7.87
CA ASN A 368 35.74 11.73 -8.90
C ASN A 368 36.73 12.82 -9.33
N SER A 369 36.28 14.07 -9.41
CA SER A 369 37.16 15.21 -9.70
C SER A 369 38.21 15.39 -8.60
N TYR A 370 37.82 15.34 -7.31
CA TYR A 370 38.78 15.44 -6.20
C TYR A 370 39.74 14.26 -6.16
N LEU A 371 39.27 13.04 -6.45
CA LEU A 371 40.14 11.85 -6.52
C LEU A 371 41.19 12.00 -7.63
N ASN A 372 40.81 12.52 -8.80
CA ASN A 372 41.76 12.78 -9.88
C ASN A 372 42.81 13.81 -9.47
N GLN A 373 42.40 14.92 -8.85
CA GLN A 373 43.34 15.92 -8.34
C GLN A 373 44.29 15.36 -7.28
N LEU A 374 43.80 14.51 -6.37
CA LEU A 374 44.63 13.86 -5.36
C LEU A 374 45.65 12.89 -5.99
N ASN A 375 45.25 12.15 -7.03
CA ASN A 375 46.16 11.27 -7.76
C ASN A 375 47.23 12.08 -8.50
N GLU A 376 46.86 13.17 -9.16
CA GLU A 376 47.83 14.07 -9.81
C GLU A 376 48.81 14.69 -8.81
N LEU A 377 48.34 15.15 -7.64
CA LEU A 377 49.20 15.66 -6.58
C LEU A 377 50.14 14.59 -6.03
N LYS A 378 49.64 13.35 -5.85
CA LYS A 378 50.45 12.20 -5.44
C LYS A 378 51.55 11.88 -6.45
N ASP A 379 51.25 11.91 -7.73
CA ASP A 379 52.20 11.61 -8.80
C ASP A 379 53.19 12.76 -9.03
N ASN A 380 52.83 13.99 -8.66
CA ASN A 380 53.69 15.17 -8.76
C ASN A 380 54.48 15.49 -7.48
N LEU A 381 54.24 14.78 -6.37
CA LEU A 381 55.07 14.89 -5.18
C LEU A 381 56.50 14.41 -5.53
N PRO A 382 57.53 15.28 -5.44
CA PRO A 382 58.90 14.93 -5.84
C PRO A 382 59.43 13.74 -5.06
N VAL A 383 59.06 13.62 -3.79
CA VAL A 383 59.37 12.46 -2.93
C VAL A 383 58.79 11.16 -3.48
N ALA A 384 57.61 11.16 -4.10
CA ALA A 384 57.00 9.95 -4.64
C ALA A 384 57.71 9.48 -5.92
N LYS A 385 58.01 10.40 -6.85
CA LYS A 385 58.78 10.09 -8.07
C LYS A 385 60.21 9.65 -7.75
N GLU A 386 60.89 10.35 -6.85
CA GLU A 386 62.26 10.03 -6.43
C GLU A 386 62.33 8.70 -5.66
N THR A 387 61.39 8.45 -4.74
CA THR A 387 61.34 7.17 -4.00
C THR A 387 61.02 5.99 -4.90
N VAL A 388 60.14 6.13 -5.90
CA VAL A 388 59.80 5.04 -6.84
C VAL A 388 60.99 4.71 -7.74
N VAL A 389 61.66 5.73 -8.30
CA VAL A 389 62.83 5.55 -9.16
C VAL A 389 64.02 4.98 -8.38
N LEU A 390 64.31 5.49 -7.17
CA LEU A 390 65.37 4.95 -6.30
C LEU A 390 65.09 3.50 -5.90
N LYS A 391 63.82 3.16 -5.62
CA LYS A 391 63.41 1.80 -5.25
C LYS A 391 63.57 0.84 -6.44
N GLU A 392 63.14 1.21 -7.65
CA GLU A 392 63.35 0.39 -8.85
C GLU A 392 64.82 0.18 -9.16
N ASN A 393 65.64 1.23 -9.12
CA ASN A 393 67.08 1.13 -9.36
C ASN A 393 67.77 0.25 -8.32
N THR A 394 67.39 0.37 -7.03
CA THR A 394 67.91 -0.49 -5.97
C THR A 394 67.49 -1.94 -6.17
N ILE A 395 66.25 -2.17 -6.61
CA ILE A 395 65.74 -3.52 -6.86
C ILE A 395 66.53 -4.21 -7.98
N VAL A 396 66.76 -3.50 -9.09
CA VAL A 396 67.55 -4.00 -10.23
C VAL A 396 69.00 -4.25 -9.81
N PHE A 397 69.63 -3.29 -9.13
CA PHE A 397 71.00 -3.41 -8.63
C PHE A 397 71.20 -4.66 -7.74
N LEU A 398 70.26 -4.92 -6.83
CA LEU A 398 70.37 -6.06 -5.90
C LEU A 398 70.13 -7.39 -6.60
N LYS A 399 69.18 -7.44 -7.54
CA LYS A 399 68.92 -8.65 -8.35
C LYS A 399 70.13 -9.01 -9.19
N GLU A 400 70.77 -8.04 -9.83
CA GLU A 400 71.92 -8.28 -10.71
C GLU A 400 73.19 -8.66 -9.92
N ASN A 401 73.54 -7.90 -8.88
CA ASN A 401 74.79 -8.12 -8.14
C ASN A 401 74.78 -9.35 -7.25
N TYR A 402 73.62 -9.73 -6.72
CA TYR A 402 73.49 -10.86 -5.79
C TYR A 402 72.68 -12.02 -6.39
N GLN A 403 72.31 -11.95 -7.67
CA GLN A 403 71.56 -12.98 -8.40
C GLN A 403 70.29 -13.43 -7.63
N LEU A 404 69.58 -12.46 -7.07
CA LEU A 404 68.36 -12.71 -6.31
C LEU A 404 67.20 -13.05 -7.24
N THR A 405 66.47 -14.09 -6.91
CA THR A 405 65.20 -14.42 -7.56
C THR A 405 64.10 -13.44 -7.14
N GLU A 406 63.02 -13.34 -7.92
CA GLU A 406 61.84 -12.53 -7.57
C GLU A 406 61.36 -12.82 -6.14
N ARG A 407 61.29 -14.09 -5.75
CA ARG A 407 60.82 -14.50 -4.43
C ARG A 407 61.79 -14.17 -3.30
N GLU A 408 63.10 -14.28 -3.54
CA GLU A 408 64.09 -13.84 -2.55
C GLU A 408 64.06 -12.32 -2.38
N MET A 409 63.73 -11.58 -3.45
CA MET A 409 63.59 -10.14 -3.40
C MET A 409 62.34 -9.69 -2.63
N ASP A 410 61.20 -10.32 -2.87
CA ASP A 410 59.98 -10.10 -2.09
C ASP A 410 60.21 -10.34 -0.59
N VAL A 411 60.94 -11.41 -0.27
CA VAL A 411 61.33 -11.75 1.10
C VAL A 411 62.27 -10.69 1.67
N LEU A 412 63.29 -10.24 0.94
CA LEU A 412 64.21 -9.17 1.37
C LEU A 412 63.46 -7.86 1.67
N MET A 413 62.54 -7.47 0.79
CA MET A 413 61.72 -6.27 0.95
C MET A 413 60.84 -6.36 2.21
N GLY A 414 60.19 -7.49 2.45
CA GLY A 414 59.39 -7.68 3.65
C GLY A 414 60.23 -7.78 4.94
N LEU A 415 61.45 -8.31 4.87
CA LEU A 415 62.41 -8.26 5.98
C LEU A 415 62.78 -6.80 6.31
N TRP A 416 62.99 -5.96 5.31
CA TRP A 416 63.29 -4.53 5.45
C TRP A 416 62.12 -3.66 5.93
N GLU A 417 60.89 -4.14 5.76
CA GLU A 417 59.67 -3.58 6.37
C GLU A 417 59.46 -4.05 7.81
N GLY A 418 60.28 -5.01 8.30
CA GLY A 418 60.22 -5.51 9.67
C GLY A 418 59.31 -6.73 9.87
N LEU A 419 58.74 -7.30 8.80
CA LEU A 419 57.76 -8.41 8.87
C LEU A 419 58.39 -9.73 9.35
N SER A 420 57.80 -10.36 10.36
CA SER A 420 58.20 -11.68 10.86
C SER A 420 58.05 -12.76 9.78
N ASN A 421 58.67 -13.93 9.98
CA ASN A 421 58.56 -15.03 9.01
C ASN A 421 57.13 -15.54 8.86
N GLN A 422 56.29 -15.38 9.89
CA GLN A 422 54.87 -15.74 9.83
C GLN A 422 54.09 -14.72 8.98
N GLU A 423 54.27 -13.43 9.24
CA GLU A 423 53.64 -12.35 8.46
C GLU A 423 54.10 -12.34 6.99
N LEU A 424 55.36 -12.71 6.72
CA LEU A 424 55.87 -12.93 5.37
C LEU A 424 55.15 -14.08 4.65
N GLY A 425 54.86 -15.17 5.36
CA GLY A 425 54.13 -16.30 4.80
C GLY A 425 52.70 -15.94 4.42
N GLU A 426 52.03 -15.17 5.29
CA GLU A 426 50.70 -14.64 5.04
C GLU A 426 50.67 -13.63 3.88
N LYS A 427 51.62 -12.68 3.85
CA LYS A 427 51.71 -11.64 2.81
C LYS A 427 52.06 -12.21 1.43
N LEU A 428 52.94 -13.21 1.36
CA LEU A 428 53.41 -13.80 0.11
C LEU A 428 52.64 -15.06 -0.31
N PHE A 429 51.62 -15.45 0.48
CA PHE A 429 50.79 -16.64 0.28
C PHE A 429 51.61 -17.94 0.16
N ILE A 430 52.58 -18.14 1.05
CA ILE A 430 53.46 -19.33 1.09
C ILE A 430 53.63 -19.88 2.51
N SER A 431 54.00 -21.16 2.62
CA SER A 431 54.18 -21.79 3.93
C SER A 431 55.35 -21.20 4.72
N LEU A 432 55.27 -21.22 6.06
CA LEU A 432 56.36 -20.76 6.94
C LEU A 432 57.70 -21.46 6.65
N ASN A 433 57.67 -22.74 6.27
CA ASN A 433 58.87 -23.49 5.90
C ASN A 433 59.47 -22.98 4.59
N THR A 434 58.62 -22.62 3.62
CA THR A 434 59.04 -22.00 2.36
C THR A 434 59.63 -20.61 2.59
N VAL A 435 59.08 -19.82 3.51
CA VAL A 435 59.67 -18.53 3.93
C VAL A 435 61.06 -18.75 4.54
N LYS A 436 61.21 -19.70 5.48
CA LYS A 436 62.51 -20.01 6.10
C LYS A 436 63.55 -20.45 5.05
N TYR A 437 63.12 -21.21 4.05
CA TYR A 437 63.97 -21.62 2.93
C TYR A 437 64.47 -20.40 2.13
N HIS A 438 63.56 -19.52 1.69
CA HIS A 438 63.94 -18.31 0.95
C HIS A 438 64.81 -17.36 1.79
N VAL A 439 64.53 -17.20 3.09
CA VAL A 439 65.37 -16.40 4.00
C VAL A 439 66.77 -17.00 4.12
N SER A 440 66.90 -18.32 4.22
CA SER A 440 68.20 -18.99 4.28
C SER A 440 69.01 -18.81 3.00
N ASN A 441 68.38 -19.00 1.83
CA ASN A 441 69.05 -18.79 0.54
C ASN A 441 69.44 -17.33 0.34
N LEU A 442 68.55 -16.40 0.70
CA LEU A 442 68.81 -14.96 0.67
C LEU A 442 70.02 -14.60 1.53
N TYR A 443 70.13 -15.16 2.73
CA TYR A 443 71.27 -14.92 3.63
C TYR A 443 72.59 -15.42 3.05
N ILE A 444 72.57 -16.58 2.38
CA ILE A 444 73.76 -17.11 1.69
C ILE A 444 74.16 -16.18 0.54
N LYS A 445 73.21 -15.75 -0.29
CA LYS A 445 73.48 -14.89 -1.45
C LYS A 445 73.96 -13.49 -1.07
N LEU A 446 73.46 -12.94 0.04
CA LEU A 446 73.86 -11.64 0.57
C LEU A 446 75.08 -11.69 1.50
N ASP A 447 75.62 -12.89 1.78
CA ASP A 447 76.69 -13.14 2.76
C ASP A 447 76.41 -12.54 4.16
N ILE A 448 75.21 -12.80 4.67
CA ILE A 448 74.75 -12.34 5.99
C ILE A 448 74.29 -13.51 6.85
N LYS A 449 74.40 -13.37 8.17
CA LYS A 449 74.15 -14.46 9.14
C LYS A 449 72.93 -14.25 10.03
N SER A 450 72.31 -13.07 9.98
CA SER A 450 71.16 -12.78 10.84
C SER A 450 70.23 -11.71 10.28
N ARG A 451 68.99 -11.70 10.78
CA ARG A 451 67.96 -10.70 10.46
C ARG A 451 68.42 -9.28 10.79
N THR A 452 69.12 -9.12 11.91
CA THR A 452 69.72 -7.83 12.29
C THR A 452 70.77 -7.37 11.28
N GLN A 453 71.57 -8.31 10.73
CA GLN A 453 72.50 -7.99 9.64
C GLN A 453 71.76 -7.66 8.34
N ALA A 454 70.63 -8.32 8.03
CA ALA A 454 69.80 -7.98 6.87
C ALA A 454 69.22 -6.55 6.97
N LEU A 455 68.81 -6.13 8.16
CA LEU A 455 68.35 -4.76 8.43
C LEU A 455 69.49 -3.75 8.31
N LYS A 456 70.68 -4.04 8.86
CA LYS A 456 71.87 -3.21 8.68
C LYS A 456 72.33 -3.14 7.22
N PHE A 457 72.12 -4.20 6.45
CA PHE A 457 72.40 -4.22 5.01
C PHE A 457 71.53 -3.22 4.25
N LYS A 458 70.28 -2.98 4.69
CA LYS A 458 69.41 -1.91 4.18
C LYS A 458 70.08 -0.54 4.32
N GLU A 459 70.66 -0.25 5.49
CA GLU A 459 71.32 1.02 5.78
C GLU A 459 72.62 1.17 4.95
N LYS A 460 73.35 0.08 4.75
CA LYS A 460 74.56 0.06 3.90
C LYS A 460 74.24 0.35 2.43
N ILE A 461 73.15 -0.21 1.90
CA ILE A 461 72.71 0.01 0.51
C ILE A 461 72.03 1.38 0.36
N GLY A 462 71.20 1.79 1.32
CA GLY A 462 70.51 3.09 1.33
C GLY A 462 71.43 4.29 1.60
N GLY A 463 72.70 4.09 1.93
CA GLY A 463 73.74 5.13 1.96
C GLY A 463 74.65 5.15 0.71
N LEU A 464 74.42 4.25 -0.25
CA LEU A 464 75.12 4.15 -1.55
C LEU A 464 74.22 4.57 -2.73
N ALA A 465 72.92 4.69 -2.51
CA ALA A 465 71.92 5.30 -3.40
C ALA A 465 71.59 6.70 -2.89
#